data_AF-A0A821U251-F1
#
_entry.id   AF-A0A821U251-F1
#
_cell.length_a   1.000
_cell.length_b   1.000
_cell.length_c   1.000
_cell.angle_alpha   90.00
_cell.angle_beta   90.00
_cell.angle_gamma   90.00
#
_symmetry.space_group_name_H-M   'P 1'
#
loop_
_entity.id
_entity.type
_entity.pdbx_description
1 polymer ?
#
loop_
_entity_poly.entity_id
_entity_poly.type
_entity_poly.pdbx_seq_one_letter_code
_entity_poly.pdbx_strand_id
1 'polypeptide(L)'
;RCSRTFVSFTHIQTYNETFSTLNSSNRRQRRRLCPITGMPAQYFDSLTQMPYATLEAFKILRRIYSEEMKKQKRTTSVLIDAQKD
;
A
#
# COMPACT_ATOMS: atom_id res chain seq x y z
N ARG A 1 11.45 0.57 32.52
CA ARG A 1 12.56 -0.33 32.95
C ARG A 1 12.71 -1.38 31.85
N CYS A 2 13.86 -1.45 31.18
CA CYS A 2 14.11 -2.45 30.13
C CYS A 2 15.21 -3.39 30.60
N SER A 3 15.04 -4.70 30.44
CA SER A 3 16.04 -5.72 30.74
C SER A 3 16.65 -6.25 29.44
N ARG A 4 17.99 -6.39 29.43
CA ARG A 4 18.72 -6.98 28.30
C ARG A 4 18.92 -8.46 28.55
N THR A 5 18.17 -9.30 27.85
CA THR A 5 18.33 -10.75 27.91
C THR A 5 19.20 -11.18 26.73
N PHE A 6 20.27 -11.93 27.01
CA PHE A 6 21.10 -12.55 25.97
C PHE A 6 20.67 -14.00 25.78
N VAL A 7 20.59 -14.42 24.52
CA VAL A 7 20.35 -15.82 24.15
C VAL A 7 21.60 -16.32 23.44
N SER A 8 22.20 -17.39 23.97
CA SER A 8 23.35 -18.08 23.38
C SER A 8 22.94 -19.46 22.90
N PHE A 9 23.44 -19.86 21.73
CA PHE A 9 23.20 -21.18 21.16
C PHE A 9 24.44 -22.03 21.30
N THR A 10 24.26 -23.28 21.75
CA THR A 10 25.37 -24.25 21.87
C THR A 10 25.91 -24.66 20.50
N HIS A 11 25.04 -24.74 19.50
CA HIS A 11 25.40 -25.16 18.15
C HIS A 11 25.01 -24.08 17.12
N ILE A 12 25.97 -23.67 16.30
CA ILE A 12 25.76 -22.66 15.25
C ILE A 12 24.78 -23.13 14.16
N GLN A 13 24.69 -24.44 13.94
CA GLN A 13 23.77 -25.01 12.98
C GLN A 13 22.31 -24.77 13.38
N THR A 14 21.98 -24.94 14.66
CA THR A 14 20.65 -24.62 15.21
C THR A 14 20.29 -23.15 14.99
N TYR A 15 21.25 -22.23 15.18
CA TYR A 15 21.06 -20.81 14.87
C TYR A 15 20.76 -20.59 13.38
N ASN A 16 21.54 -21.19 12.49
CA ASN A 16 21.36 -21.02 11.05
C ASN A 16 20.03 -21.59 10.56
N GLU A 17 19.61 -22.76 11.07
CA GLU A 17 18.32 -23.36 10.73
C GLU A 17 17.15 -22.51 11.25
N THR A 18 17.18 -22.12 12.53
CA THR A 18 16.11 -21.35 13.18
C THR A 18 15.95 -19.93 12.64
N PHE A 19 17.05 -19.26 12.27
CA PHE A 19 17.05 -17.87 11.78
C PHE A 19 17.34 -17.74 10.28
N SER A 20 17.35 -18.84 9.53
CA SER A 20 17.59 -18.86 8.07
C SER A 20 16.69 -17.89 7.30
N THR A 21 15.41 -17.82 7.67
CA THR A 21 14.41 -16.94 7.04
C THR A 21 14.61 -15.46 7.38
N LEU A 22 15.17 -15.16 8.56
CA LEU A 22 15.51 -13.80 9.00
C LEU A 22 16.76 -13.29 8.27
N ASN A 23 17.73 -14.15 8.02
CA ASN A 23 18.93 -13.82 7.22
C ASN A 23 18.60 -13.64 5.73
N SER A 24 17.47 -14.19 5.27
CA SER A 24 16.96 -14.07 3.90
C SER A 24 16.20 -12.76 3.64
N SER A 25 16.04 -11.90 4.65
CA SER A 25 15.15 -10.72 4.64
C SER A 25 15.63 -9.54 3.78
N ASN A 26 16.69 -9.70 2.99
CA ASN A 26 17.13 -8.67 2.05
C ASN A 26 16.23 -8.50 0.81
N ARG A 27 15.05 -9.13 0.78
CA ARG A 27 13.96 -8.65 -0.07
C ARG A 27 13.41 -7.37 0.56
N ARG A 28 14.13 -6.26 0.43
CA ARG A 28 13.60 -4.93 0.72
C ARG A 28 12.29 -4.83 -0.04
N GLN A 29 11.18 -4.98 0.68
CA GLN A 29 9.85 -4.96 0.09
C GLN A 29 9.77 -3.62 -0.66
N ARG A 30 9.64 -3.68 -1.99
CA ARG A 30 9.72 -2.48 -2.84
C ARG A 30 8.67 -1.51 -2.28
N ARG A 31 9.14 -0.39 -1.72
CA ARG A 31 8.26 0.60 -1.12
C ARG A 31 7.29 1.06 -2.21
N ARG A 32 5.99 1.01 -1.93
CA ARG A 32 4.99 1.51 -2.88
C ARG A 32 5.18 3.02 -3.00
N LEU A 33 5.19 3.54 -4.22
CA LEU A 33 5.30 4.97 -4.47
C LEU A 33 3.91 5.59 -4.57
N CYS A 34 3.78 6.81 -4.07
CA CYS A 34 2.59 7.62 -4.27
C CYS A 34 2.47 7.99 -5.76
N PRO A 35 1.34 7.71 -6.43
CA PRO A 35 1.19 8.00 -7.86
C PRO A 35 1.11 9.51 -8.16
N ILE A 36 0.86 10.34 -7.15
CA ILE A 36 0.74 11.80 -7.32
C ILE A 36 2.11 12.49 -7.17
N THR A 37 2.92 12.05 -6.20
CA THR A 37 4.19 12.73 -5.87
C THR A 37 5.44 11.93 -6.23
N GLY A 38 5.32 10.63 -6.55
CA GLY A 38 6.44 9.73 -6.77
C GLY A 38 7.22 9.35 -5.49
N MET A 39 6.90 9.96 -4.34
CA MET A 39 7.56 9.68 -3.07
C MET A 39 7.10 8.33 -2.48
N PRO A 40 7.91 7.67 -1.62
CA PRO A 40 7.48 6.50 -0.89
C PRO A 40 6.20 6.78 -0.10
N ALA A 41 5.17 5.98 -0.33
CA ALA A 41 3.90 6.14 0.36
C ALA A 41 3.98 5.65 1.80
N GLN A 42 3.39 6.43 2.69
CA GLN A 42 3.29 6.11 4.11
C GLN A 42 1.93 5.49 4.46
N TYR A 43 0.89 5.79 3.67
CA TYR A 43 -0.48 5.39 3.94
C TYR A 43 -1.17 4.86 2.68
N PHE A 44 -2.32 4.22 2.90
CA PHE A 44 -3.25 3.77 1.85
C PHE A 44 -4.62 4.38 2.09
N ASP A 45 -5.31 4.74 1.01
CA ASP A 45 -6.71 5.10 1.07
C ASP A 45 -7.58 3.83 1.03
N SER A 46 -8.39 3.59 2.05
CA SER A 46 -9.23 2.39 2.17
C SER A 46 -10.30 2.24 1.09
N LEU A 47 -10.73 3.34 0.47
CA LEU A 47 -11.76 3.31 -0.58
C LEU A 47 -11.16 3.05 -1.97
N THR A 48 -10.03 3.66 -2.29
CA THR A 48 -9.37 3.50 -3.60
C THR A 48 -8.28 2.43 -3.61
N GLN A 49 -7.85 1.97 -2.44
CA GLN A 49 -6.68 1.11 -2.24
C GLN A 49 -5.38 1.69 -2.84
N MET A 50 -5.32 3.02 -3.00
CA MET A 50 -4.18 3.72 -3.58
C MET A 50 -3.21 4.21 -2.50
N PRO A 51 -1.89 4.03 -2.70
CA PRO A 51 -0.87 4.53 -1.79
C PRO A 51 -0.68 6.05 -1.91
N TYR A 52 -0.47 6.75 -0.80
CA TYR A 52 -0.13 8.18 -0.81
C TYR A 52 0.91 8.57 0.26
N ALA A 53 1.64 9.66 0.00
CA ALA A 53 2.75 10.11 0.84
C ALA A 53 2.40 11.29 1.77
N THR A 54 1.56 12.22 1.33
CA THR A 54 1.22 13.45 2.07
C THR A 54 -0.28 13.72 2.10
N LEU A 55 -0.71 14.59 3.00
CA LEU A 55 -2.12 15.02 3.08
C LEU A 55 -2.59 15.72 1.81
N GLU A 56 -1.72 16.52 1.17
CA GLU A 56 -2.03 17.19 -0.09
C GLU A 56 -2.27 16.18 -1.22
N ALA A 57 -1.42 15.16 -1.31
CA ALA A 57 -1.62 14.05 -2.24
C ALA A 57 -2.95 13.34 -1.97
N PHE A 58 -3.32 13.11 -0.71
CA PHE A 58 -4.61 12.52 -0.36
C PHE A 58 -5.81 13.37 -0.82
N LYS A 59 -5.75 14.70 -0.65
CA LYS A 59 -6.82 15.61 -1.13
C LYS A 59 -6.99 15.53 -2.64
N ILE A 60 -5.89 15.53 -3.39
CA ILE A 60 -5.91 15.40 -4.85
C ILE A 60 -6.47 14.03 -5.25
N LEU A 61 -6.00 12.96 -4.62
CA LEU A 61 -6.46 11.58 -4.83
C LEU A 61 -7.99 11.47 -4.69
N ARG A 62 -8.53 12.01 -3.59
CA ARG A 62 -9.98 11.98 -3.31
C ARG A 62 -10.79 12.80 -4.30
N ARG A 63 -10.29 13.97 -4.71
CA ARG A 63 -10.95 14.79 -5.72
C ARG A 63 -11.06 14.04 -7.04
N ILE A 64 -9.96 13.46 -7.52
CA ILE A 64 -9.94 12.67 -8.76
C ILE A 64 -10.94 11.53 -8.68
N TYR A 65 -10.90 10.75 -7.59
CA TYR A 65 -11.85 9.65 -7.38
C TYR A 65 -13.31 10.10 -7.47
N SER A 66 -13.68 11.20 -6.80
CA SER A 66 -15.05 11.71 -6.84
C SER A 66 -15.50 12.12 -8.24
N GLU A 67 -14.61 12.72 -9.05
CA GLU A 67 -14.92 13.11 -10.42
C GLU A 67 -15.08 11.90 -11.35
N GLU A 68 -14.22 10.88 -11.19
CA GLU A 68 -14.34 9.62 -11.95
C GLU A 68 -15.65 8.89 -11.63
N MET A 69 -16.05 8.83 -10.36
CA MET A 69 -17.34 8.23 -9.96
C MET A 69 -18.53 8.97 -10.57
N LYS A 70 -18.49 10.31 -10.65
CA LYS A 70 -19.54 11.10 -11.31
C LYS A 70 -19.56 10.83 -12.81
N LYS A 71 -18.38 10.78 -13.45
CA LYS A 71 -18.25 10.50 -14.88
C LYS A 71 -18.82 9.12 -15.22
N GLN A 72 -18.48 8.10 -14.42
CA GLN A 72 -18.99 6.76 -14.61
C GLN A 72 -20.52 6.71 -14.51
N LYS A 73 -21.12 7.37 -13.49
CA LYS A 73 -22.58 7.49 -13.38
C LYS A 73 -23.23 8.13 -14.61
N ARG A 74 -22.65 9.22 -15.14
CA ARG A 74 -23.15 9.88 -16.37
C ARG A 74 -23.05 8.95 -17.58
N THR A 75 -21.96 8.21 -17.72
CA THR A 75 -21.80 7.24 -18.80
C THR A 75 -22.83 6.12 -18.70
N THR A 76 -23.08 5.61 -17.49
CA THR A 76 -24.08 4.57 -17.28
C THR A 76 -25.48 5.06 -17.63
N SER A 77 -25.88 6.28 -17.23
CA SER A 77 -27.21 6.81 -17.58
C SER A 77 -27.40 6.95 -19.08
N VAL A 78 -26.41 7.47 -19.81
CA VAL A 78 -26.47 7.62 -21.28
C VAL A 78 -26.62 6.27 -21.99
N LEU A 79 -25.95 5.22 -21.49
CA LEU A 79 -26.05 3.88 -22.06
C LEU A 79 -27.42 3.24 -21.82
N ILE A 80 -28.00 3.45 -20.63
CA ILE A 80 -29.34 2.96 -20.31
C ILE A 80 -30.38 3.64 -21.22
N ASP A 81 -30.24 4.95 -21.48
CA ASP A 81 -31.13 5.69 -22.37
C ASP A 81 -31.02 5.21 -23.82
N ALA A 82 -29.81 4.90 -24.30
CA ALA A 82 -29.56 4.39 -25.64
C ALA A 82 -30.06 2.95 -25.89
N GLN A 83 -30.41 2.20 -24.85
CA GLN A 83 -30.97 0.85 -24.95
C GLN A 83 -32.51 0.83 -24.89
N LYS A 84 -33.15 2.01 -24.86
CA LYS A 84 -34.60 2.16 -24.74
C LYS A 84 -35.29 2.54 -26.06
N ASP A 85 -34.52 2.72 -27.12
CA ASP A 85 -34.98 2.89 -28.51
C ASP A 85 -34.89 1.56 -29.28
#